data_AF-A0A0B1P1J0-F1
#
_entry.id   AF-A0A0B1P1J0-F1
#
_cell.length_a   1.000
_cell.length_b   1.000
_cell.length_c   1.000
_cell.angle_alpha   90.00
_cell.angle_beta   90.00
_cell.angle_gamma   90.00
#
_symmetry.space_group_name_H-M   'P 1'
#
loop_
_entity.id
_entity.type
_entity.pdbx_description
1 polymer ?
#
loop_
_entity_poly.entity_id
_entity_poly.type
_entity_poly.pdbx_seq_one_letter_code
_entity_poly.pdbx_strand_id
1 'polypeptide(L)'
;MATTTTATGPSDPFAIAADDSTKLTEKPNSDELLELYSLYKIATGEDITKAPEVGMFDLKGKSKRKAWQAKVDTGITPEDAKAAYIALVENFKVKYKYDPNKVSEKIGG
;
A
#
# COMPACT_ATOMS: atom_id res chain seq x y z
N MET A 1 3.54 -29.54 5.50
CA MET A 1 3.67 -28.14 5.94
C MET A 1 4.99 -27.61 5.43
N ALA A 2 4.99 -26.70 4.45
CA ALA A 2 6.09 -25.79 4.09
C ALA A 2 5.86 -25.24 2.66
N THR A 3 5.46 -23.97 2.55
CA THR A 3 5.76 -23.10 1.40
C THR A 3 5.92 -21.68 1.91
N THR A 4 7.02 -21.44 2.62
CA THR A 4 7.57 -20.09 2.82
C THR A 4 8.33 -19.70 1.56
N THR A 5 7.59 -19.21 0.57
CA THR A 5 8.09 -18.54 -0.64
C THR A 5 8.01 -17.04 -0.37
N THR A 6 8.96 -16.14 -0.68
CA THR A 6 10.34 -16.17 -1.15
C THR A 6 10.79 -14.70 -1.03
N ALA A 7 12.02 -14.49 -0.54
CA ALA A 7 12.89 -13.32 -0.73
C ALA A 7 12.26 -11.95 -1.04
N THR A 8 12.14 -11.08 -0.03
CA THR A 8 12.17 -9.62 -0.23
C THR A 8 13.62 -9.16 -0.19
N GLY A 9 14.32 -9.27 -1.31
CA GLY A 9 15.56 -8.54 -1.55
C GLY A 9 15.27 -7.10 -2.02
N PRO A 10 16.25 -6.18 -2.01
CA PRO A 10 16.12 -4.79 -2.47
C PRO A 10 15.86 -4.62 -3.99
N SER A 11 15.52 -5.71 -4.69
CA SER A 11 15.29 -5.77 -6.15
C SER A 11 13.81 -6.01 -6.50
N ASP A 12 12.93 -6.14 -5.50
CA ASP A 12 11.52 -6.44 -5.74
C ASP A 12 10.78 -5.19 -6.23
N PRO A 13 10.06 -5.26 -7.38
CA PRO A 13 9.40 -4.10 -7.95
C PRO A 13 8.31 -3.51 -7.04
N PHE A 14 7.69 -4.32 -6.17
CA PHE A 14 6.75 -3.81 -5.18
C PHE A 14 7.47 -3.07 -4.06
N ALA A 15 8.63 -3.54 -3.61
CA ALA A 15 9.45 -2.81 -2.63
C ALA A 15 9.93 -1.45 -3.18
N ILE A 16 10.35 -1.42 -4.45
CA ILE A 16 10.73 -0.19 -5.16
C ILE A 16 9.52 0.76 -5.28
N ALA A 17 8.37 0.25 -5.70
CA ALA A 17 7.13 1.04 -5.77
C ALA A 17 6.73 1.58 -4.38
N ALA A 18 6.90 0.79 -3.32
CA ALA A 18 6.58 1.22 -1.97
C ALA A 18 7.47 2.39 -1.53
N ASP A 19 8.77 2.33 -1.81
CA ASP A 19 9.70 3.44 -1.58
C ASP A 19 9.35 4.66 -2.44
N ASP A 20 9.10 4.45 -3.74
CA ASP A 20 8.73 5.51 -4.69
C ASP A 20 7.44 6.24 -4.29
N SER A 21 6.48 5.53 -3.69
CA SER A 21 5.24 6.11 -3.19
C SER A 21 5.48 7.17 -2.09
N THR A 22 6.60 7.09 -1.37
CA THR A 22 6.99 8.08 -0.34
C THR A 22 7.73 9.29 -0.91
N LYS A 23 8.26 9.14 -2.13
CA LYS A 23 9.01 10.15 -2.89
C LYS A 23 8.15 10.99 -3.82
N LEU A 24 6.83 10.80 -3.78
CA LEU A 24 5.88 11.68 -4.45
C LEU A 24 5.95 13.07 -3.84
N THR A 25 6.05 14.10 -4.68
CA THR A 25 6.13 15.50 -4.23
C THR A 25 4.80 16.00 -3.72
N GLU A 26 3.70 15.55 -4.32
CA GLU A 26 2.35 15.85 -3.88
C GLU A 26 1.71 14.66 -3.16
N LYS A 27 0.83 14.95 -2.19
CA LYS A 27 0.14 13.92 -1.42
C LYS A 27 -1.04 13.39 -2.22
N PRO A 28 -1.16 12.06 -2.41
CA PRO A 28 -2.34 11.48 -3.02
C PRO A 28 -3.61 11.77 -2.22
N ASN A 29 -4.75 11.78 -2.91
CA ASN A 29 -6.02 11.99 -2.23
C ASN A 29 -6.34 10.83 -1.27
N SER A 30 -7.31 11.03 -0.37
CA SER A 30 -7.65 10.03 0.64
C SER A 30 -8.03 8.67 0.05
N ASP A 31 -8.76 8.64 -1.06
CA ASP A 31 -9.22 7.40 -1.71
C ASP A 31 -8.04 6.62 -2.32
N GLU A 32 -7.16 7.32 -3.02
CA GLU A 32 -5.91 6.79 -3.57
C GLU A 32 -5.01 6.22 -2.47
N LEU A 33 -4.89 6.91 -1.32
CA LEU A 33 -4.15 6.41 -0.16
C LEU A 33 -4.78 5.17 0.46
N LEU A 34 -6.12 5.08 0.46
CA LEU A 34 -6.86 3.91 0.95
C LEU A 34 -6.65 2.72 0.02
N GLU A 35 -6.66 2.94 -1.29
CA GLU A 35 -6.40 1.90 -2.29
C GLU A 35 -4.96 1.38 -2.18
N LEU A 36 -3.99 2.29 -2.12
CA LEU A 36 -2.58 1.96 -1.95
C LEU A 36 -2.33 1.16 -0.66
N TYR A 37 -2.98 1.56 0.44
CA TYR A 37 -2.96 0.81 1.69
C TYR A 37 -3.55 -0.60 1.52
N SER A 38 -4.73 -0.71 0.92
CA SER A 38 -5.44 -1.98 0.75
C SER A 38 -4.63 -2.99 -0.06
N LEU A 39 -4.09 -2.53 -1.20
CA LEU A 39 -3.24 -3.33 -2.07
C LEU A 39 -1.95 -3.75 -1.35
N TYR A 40 -1.30 -2.82 -0.63
CA TYR A 40 -0.10 -3.12 0.14
C TYR A 40 -0.33 -4.25 1.14
N LYS A 41 -1.42 -4.18 1.93
CA LYS A 41 -1.73 -5.18 2.97
C LYS A 41 -1.93 -6.57 2.36
N ILE A 42 -2.65 -6.68 1.25
CA ILE A 42 -2.89 -7.95 0.55
C ILE A 42 -1.60 -8.45 -0.12
N ALA A 43 -0.84 -7.56 -0.76
CA ALA A 43 0.45 -7.85 -1.38
C ALA A 43 1.48 -8.41 -0.38
N THR A 44 1.43 -7.93 0.87
CA THR A 44 2.26 -8.46 1.97
C THR A 44 1.73 -9.78 2.56
N GLY A 45 0.60 -10.28 2.08
CA GLY A 45 -0.04 -11.49 2.61
C GLY A 45 -0.64 -11.28 3.99
N GLU A 46 -0.98 -10.05 4.35
CA GLU A 46 -1.60 -9.76 5.64
C GLU A 46 -3.06 -10.17 5.63
N ASP A 47 -3.55 -10.65 6.77
CA ASP A 47 -4.91 -11.16 6.92
C ASP A 47 -5.77 -10.14 7.66
N ILE A 48 -6.86 -9.70 7.02
CA ILE A 48 -7.75 -8.68 7.58
C ILE A 48 -8.52 -9.15 8.81
N THR A 49 -8.76 -10.45 8.95
CA THR A 49 -9.44 -11.03 10.13
C THR A 49 -8.56 -10.93 11.38
N LYS A 50 -7.23 -10.93 11.19
CA LYS A 50 -6.24 -10.75 12.25
C LYS A 50 -5.93 -9.29 12.55
N ALA A 51 -6.38 -8.37 11.70
CA ALA A 51 -6.14 -6.95 11.90
C ALA A 51 -6.88 -6.43 13.16
N PRO A 52 -6.26 -5.56 13.96
CA PRO A 52 -6.89 -5.01 15.15
C PRO A 52 -8.18 -4.27 14.81
N GLU A 53 -9.18 -4.42 15.69
CA GLU A 53 -10.45 -3.72 15.55
C GLU A 53 -10.21 -2.21 15.64
N VAL A 54 -10.80 -1.49 14.69
CA VAL A 54 -10.66 -0.04 14.67
C VAL A 54 -11.67 0.55 15.64
N GLY A 55 -11.18 1.31 16.62
CA GLY A 55 -12.01 1.94 17.64
C GLY A 55 -13.14 2.80 17.05
N MET A 56 -14.25 2.93 17.79
CA MET A 56 -15.48 3.59 17.31
C MET A 56 -15.24 5.02 16.80
N PHE A 57 -14.28 5.73 17.40
CA PHE A 57 -13.91 7.12 17.09
C PHE A 57 -12.84 7.26 15.99
N ASP A 58 -12.22 6.17 15.53
CA ASP A 58 -11.15 6.22 14.54
C ASP A 58 -11.70 6.06 13.11
N LEU A 59 -12.27 7.15 12.59
CA LEU A 59 -12.89 7.18 11.26
C LEU A 59 -11.90 6.86 10.13
N LYS A 60 -10.63 7.26 10.29
CA LYS A 60 -9.56 7.02 9.32
C LYS A 60 -9.20 5.53 9.23
N GLY A 61 -8.99 4.87 10.36
CA GLY A 61 -8.74 3.43 10.39
C GLY A 61 -9.95 2.63 9.89
N LYS A 62 -11.19 3.07 10.19
CA LYS A 62 -12.39 2.41 9.67
C LYS A 62 -12.42 2.46 8.15
N SER A 63 -12.06 3.60 7.57
CA SER A 63 -11.95 3.76 6.12
C SER A 63 -10.87 2.85 5.53
N LYS A 64 -9.69 2.79 6.15
CA LYS A 64 -8.59 1.89 5.75
C LYS A 64 -9.00 0.42 5.78
N ARG A 65 -9.60 -0.02 6.89
CA ARG A 65 -10.09 -1.40 7.05
C ARG A 65 -11.20 -1.71 6.06
N LYS A 66 -12.13 -0.78 5.81
CA LYS A 66 -13.20 -0.95 4.82
C LYS A 66 -12.65 -1.11 3.40
N ALA A 67 -11.70 -0.24 2.99
CA ALA A 67 -11.07 -0.34 1.68
C ALA A 67 -10.30 -1.65 1.53
N TRP A 68 -9.57 -2.07 2.57
CA TRP A 68 -8.85 -3.33 2.56
C TRP A 68 -9.81 -4.53 2.47
N GLN A 69 -10.89 -4.52 3.25
CA GLN A 69 -11.91 -5.57 3.21
C GLN A 69 -12.55 -5.65 1.81
N ALA A 70 -12.88 -4.49 1.21
CA ALA A 70 -13.47 -4.46 -0.12
C ALA A 70 -12.55 -5.10 -1.16
N LYS A 71 -11.22 -4.85 -1.09
CA LYS A 71 -10.25 -5.50 -1.98
C LYS A 71 -10.07 -6.98 -1.70
N VAL A 72 -10.10 -7.41 -0.44
CA VAL A 72 -10.05 -8.84 -0.10
C VAL A 72 -11.30 -9.56 -0.61
N ASP A 73 -12.48 -8.93 -0.51
CA ASP A 73 -13.76 -9.48 -0.95
C ASP A 73 -13.83 -9.70 -2.47
N THR A 74 -13.07 -8.91 -3.25
CA THR A 74 -12.94 -9.17 -4.70
C THR A 74 -12.12 -10.43 -5.03
N GLY A 75 -11.51 -11.08 -4.03
CA GLY A 75 -10.68 -12.28 -4.23
C GLY A 75 -9.33 -12.00 -4.89
N ILE A 76 -8.80 -10.77 -4.77
CA ILE A 76 -7.50 -10.43 -5.35
C ILE A 76 -6.38 -11.20 -4.65
N THR A 77 -5.48 -11.80 -5.42
CA THR A 77 -4.34 -12.53 -4.86
C THR A 77 -3.23 -11.57 -4.42
N PRO A 78 -2.29 -12.00 -3.56
CA PRO A 78 -1.13 -11.19 -3.21
C PRO A 78 -0.30 -10.77 -4.44
N GLU A 79 -0.23 -11.62 -5.47
CA GLU A 79 0.52 -11.35 -6.69
C GLU A 79 -0.17 -10.27 -7.54
N ASP A 80 -1.49 -10.39 -7.74
CA ASP A 80 -2.30 -9.36 -8.40
C ASP A 80 -2.25 -8.03 -7.64
N ALA A 81 -2.29 -8.08 -6.30
CA ALA A 81 -2.22 -6.90 -5.47
C ALA A 81 -0.87 -6.18 -5.62
N LYS A 82 0.25 -6.92 -5.72
CA LYS A 82 1.58 -6.34 -6.01
C LYS A 82 1.59 -5.66 -7.37
N ALA A 83 1.10 -6.33 -8.42
CA ALA A 83 1.05 -5.78 -9.77
C ALA A 83 0.19 -4.50 -9.84
N ALA A 84 -0.99 -4.52 -9.22
CA ALA A 84 -1.88 -3.36 -9.13
C ALA A 84 -1.25 -2.22 -8.33
N TYR A 85 -0.53 -2.52 -7.24
CA TYR A 85 0.18 -1.53 -6.44
C TYR A 85 1.27 -0.83 -7.25
N ILE A 86 2.08 -1.59 -7.99
CA ILE A 86 3.13 -1.04 -8.86
C ILE A 86 2.51 -0.10 -9.89
N ALA A 87 1.49 -0.57 -10.61
CA ALA A 87 0.80 0.24 -11.61
C ALA A 87 0.19 1.54 -11.02
N LEU A 88 -0.36 1.45 -9.81
CA LEU A 88 -0.92 2.60 -9.10
C LEU A 88 0.17 3.62 -8.73
N VAL A 89 1.30 3.16 -8.19
CA VAL A 89 2.44 4.02 -7.88
C VAL A 89 2.98 4.67 -9.14
N GLU A 90 3.13 3.95 -10.25
CA GLU A 90 3.57 4.53 -11.51
C GLU A 90 2.64 5.65 -12.00
N ASN A 91 1.32 5.44 -11.88
CA ASN A 91 0.35 6.49 -12.15
C ASN A 91 0.51 7.69 -11.20
N PHE A 92 0.83 7.44 -9.93
CA PHE A 92 1.06 8.51 -8.95
C PHE A 92 2.34 9.30 -9.24
N LYS A 93 3.39 8.65 -9.73
CA LYS A 93 4.63 9.32 -10.16
C LYS A 93 4.35 10.35 -11.25
N VAL A 94 3.42 10.05 -12.17
CA VAL A 94 2.98 10.98 -13.21
C VAL A 94 2.06 12.05 -12.65
N LYS A 95 1.07 11.67 -11.85
CA LYS A 95 0.00 12.56 -11.36
C LYS A 95 0.46 13.53 -10.27
N TYR A 96 1.28 13.07 -9.33
CA TYR A 96 1.73 13.80 -8.14
C TYR A 96 3.21 14.21 -8.20
N LYS A 97 3.84 14.02 -9.37
CA LYS A 97 5.24 14.26 -9.67
C LYS A 97 6.20 13.53 -8.73
N TYR A 98 6.96 12.62 -9.29
CA TYR A 98 7.99 11.87 -8.57
C TYR A 98 9.31 12.61 -8.53
N ASP A 99 9.91 12.73 -7.34
CA ASP A 99 11.26 13.25 -7.20
C ASP A 99 12.14 12.20 -6.49
N PRO A 100 13.08 11.54 -7.20
CA PRO A 100 13.94 10.52 -6.62
C PRO A 100 14.90 11.07 -5.55
N ASN A 101 15.15 12.38 -5.54
CA ASN A 101 15.99 13.07 -4.56
C ASN A 101 15.18 13.63 -3.38
N LYS A 102 13.84 13.49 -3.39
CA LYS A 102 13.00 13.86 -2.25
C LYS A 102 13.37 12.99 -1.07
N VAL A 103 14.14 13.56 -0.14
CA VAL A 103 14.29 13.02 1.20
C VAL A 103 12.90 13.07 1.80
N SER A 104 12.31 11.91 2.10
CA SER A 104 11.05 11.88 2.83
C SER A 104 11.29 12.58 4.16
N GLU A 105 10.89 13.86 4.28
CA GLU A 105 10.84 14.55 5.55
C GLU A 105 9.86 13.75 6.41
N LYS A 106 10.39 12.84 7.22
CA LYS A 106 9.73 12.46 8.45
C LYS A 106 9.69 13.75 9.26
N ILE A 107 8.65 14.56 9.02
CA ILE A 107 8.26 15.65 9.91
C ILE A 107 7.78 15.02 11.21
N GLY A 108 8.74 14.53 11.99
CA GLY A 108 8.63 14.23 13.39
C GLY A 108 9.26 15.41 14.12
N GLY A 109 8.41 16.36 14.47
CA GLY A 109 8.62 17.34 15.54
C GLY A 109 7.40 17.30 16.42
#